data_AF-A0A8X6PCQ7-F1
#
_entry.id   AF-A0A8X6PCQ7-F1
#
_cell.length_a   1.000
_cell.length_b   1.000
_cell.length_c   1.000
_cell.angle_alpha   90.00
_cell.angle_beta   90.00
_cell.angle_gamma   90.00
#
_symmetry.space_group_name_H-M   'P 1'
#
loop_
_entity.id
_entity.type
_entity.pdbx_description
1 polymer ?
#
loop_
_entity_poly.entity_id
_entity_poly.type
_entity_poly.pdbx_seq_one_letter_code
_entity_poly.pdbx_strand_id
1 'polypeptide(L)'
;MESLECARRIIDDCVSEEDKNIYHNLTQDMVGMNAVLCTPGSSLSIRFLKHVDCFKSVSDRFKLCSDRYIGNIVVVQSQSQDEQIKMTCCTVHEYNRCMRNAVDGRCEADAQKLVEETVLTALGQSFGFCKQHHNAPTSNCLRSFSASKGHATGTLDEDNAGGTNQSSWVLSALLLGILLIS
;
A
#
# COMPACT_ATOMS: atom_id res chain seq x y z
N MET A 1 -2.74 -18.98 2.86
CA MET A 1 -3.18 -19.31 1.48
C MET A 1 -4.70 -19.26 1.35
N GLU A 2 -5.47 -19.82 2.30
CA GLU A 2 -6.94 -19.76 2.27
C GLU A 2 -7.53 -18.33 2.20
N SER A 3 -6.89 -17.34 2.82
CA SER A 3 -7.35 -15.93 2.79
C SER A 3 -7.26 -15.29 1.39
N LEU A 4 -6.22 -15.62 0.62
CA LEU A 4 -6.05 -15.14 -0.76
C LEU A 4 -7.07 -15.78 -1.72
N GLU A 5 -7.39 -17.06 -1.51
CA GLU A 5 -8.42 -17.75 -2.28
C GLU A 5 -9.81 -17.20 -1.98
N CYS A 6 -10.10 -16.88 -0.72
CA CYS A 6 -11.35 -16.22 -0.33
C CYS A 6 -11.50 -14.85 -1.01
N ALA A 7 -10.47 -14.01 -0.96
CA ALA A 7 -10.48 -12.71 -1.63
C ALA A 7 -10.69 -12.87 -3.15
N ARG A 8 -10.02 -13.84 -3.77
CA ARG A 8 -10.17 -14.13 -5.20
C ARG A 8 -11.60 -14.50 -5.57
N ARG A 9 -12.25 -15.37 -4.80
CA ARG A 9 -13.66 -15.75 -5.03
C ARG A 9 -14.60 -14.56 -4.96
N ILE A 10 -14.40 -13.67 -3.99
CA ILE A 10 -15.22 -12.44 -3.89
C ILE A 10 -15.07 -11.59 -5.15
N ILE A 11 -13.86 -11.43 -5.66
CA ILE A 11 -13.63 -10.70 -6.92
C ILE A 11 -14.27 -11.43 -8.09
N ASP A 12 -14.13 -12.74 -8.19
CA ASP A 12 -14.70 -13.54 -9.27
C ASP A 12 -16.24 -13.51 -9.28
N ASP A 13 -16.87 -13.51 -8.10
CA ASP A 13 -18.33 -13.62 -7.94
C ASP A 13 -19.04 -12.25 -7.91
N CYS A 14 -18.39 -11.19 -7.43
CA CYS A 14 -19.06 -9.92 -7.10
C CYS A 14 -18.62 -8.72 -7.94
N VAL A 15 -17.54 -8.83 -8.72
CA VAL A 15 -16.94 -7.70 -9.44
C VAL A 15 -17.15 -7.84 -10.96
N SER A 16 -17.26 -6.72 -11.67
CA SER A 16 -17.45 -6.73 -13.14
C SER A 16 -16.19 -7.26 -13.86
N GLU A 17 -16.32 -7.84 -15.06
CA GLU A 17 -15.16 -8.33 -15.81
C GLU A 17 -14.10 -7.26 -16.09
N GLU A 18 -14.52 -6.01 -16.31
CA GLU A 18 -13.61 -4.87 -16.47
C GLU A 18 -12.81 -4.64 -15.18
N ASP A 19 -13.50 -4.56 -14.04
CA ASP A 19 -12.89 -4.33 -12.74
C ASP A 19 -12.05 -5.52 -12.24
N LYS A 20 -12.38 -6.76 -12.65
CA LYS A 20 -11.58 -7.96 -12.37
C LYS A 20 -10.19 -7.85 -12.99
N ASN A 21 -10.11 -7.43 -14.24
CA ASN A 21 -8.83 -7.22 -14.92
C ASN A 21 -7.99 -6.16 -14.21
N ILE A 22 -8.63 -5.08 -13.75
CA ILE A 22 -7.95 -4.05 -12.98
C ILE A 22 -7.44 -4.60 -11.64
N TYR A 23 -8.27 -5.34 -10.90
CA TYR A 23 -7.88 -6.01 -9.66
C TYR A 23 -6.67 -6.93 -9.86
N HIS A 24 -6.72 -7.79 -10.87
CA HIS A 24 -5.62 -8.72 -11.16
C HIS A 24 -4.34 -7.98 -11.53
N ASN A 25 -4.42 -6.95 -12.38
CA ASN A 25 -3.26 -6.15 -12.76
C ASN A 25 -2.62 -5.43 -11.56
N LEU A 26 -3.43 -4.97 -10.61
CA LEU A 26 -2.95 -4.31 -9.40
C LEU A 26 -2.35 -5.27 -8.37
N THR A 27 -2.87 -6.49 -8.29
CA THR A 27 -2.50 -7.44 -7.21
C THR A 27 -1.49 -8.50 -7.65
N GLN A 28 -1.30 -8.72 -8.96
CA GLN A 28 -0.43 -9.78 -9.49
C GLN A 28 0.99 -9.75 -8.93
N ASP A 29 1.61 -8.57 -8.84
CA ASP A 29 3.01 -8.44 -8.43
C ASP A 29 3.17 -8.78 -6.95
N MET A 30 2.23 -8.33 -6.11
CA MET A 30 2.19 -8.65 -4.69
C MET A 30 1.89 -10.13 -4.44
N VAL A 31 0.93 -10.72 -5.16
CA VAL A 31 0.60 -12.15 -5.06
C VAL A 31 1.81 -12.99 -5.49
N GLY A 32 2.47 -12.63 -6.58
CA GLY A 32 3.70 -13.28 -7.06
C GLY A 32 4.83 -13.18 -6.05
N MET A 33 5.06 -11.99 -5.47
CA MET A 33 6.06 -11.80 -4.42
C MET A 33 5.77 -12.67 -3.19
N ASN A 34 4.52 -12.75 -2.73
CA ASN A 34 4.12 -13.61 -1.62
C ASN A 34 4.37 -15.09 -1.94
N ALA A 35 4.07 -15.55 -3.16
CA ALA A 35 4.35 -16.92 -3.57
C ALA A 35 5.87 -17.23 -3.52
N VAL A 36 6.72 -16.31 -4.00
CA VAL A 36 8.18 -16.46 -3.94
C VAL A 36 8.67 -16.45 -2.49
N LEU A 37 8.19 -15.53 -1.64
CA LEU A 37 8.54 -15.45 -0.23
C LEU A 37 8.22 -16.75 0.52
N CYS A 38 7.06 -17.33 0.25
CA CYS A 38 6.59 -18.58 0.84
C CYS A 38 7.20 -19.85 0.24
N THR A 39 7.99 -19.73 -0.84
CA THR A 39 8.70 -20.87 -1.44
C THR A 39 9.99 -21.15 -0.68
N PRO A 40 10.15 -22.31 -0.02
CA PRO A 40 11.36 -22.63 0.73
C PRO A 40 12.61 -22.58 -0.15
N GLY A 41 13.65 -21.90 0.34
CA GLY A 41 14.93 -21.78 -0.37
C GLY A 41 14.95 -20.78 -1.53
N SER A 42 13.85 -20.04 -1.77
CA SER A 42 13.90 -18.93 -2.72
C SER A 42 14.83 -17.81 -2.22
N SER A 43 15.39 -17.03 -3.16
CA SER A 43 16.27 -15.89 -2.82
C SER A 43 15.58 -14.90 -1.87
N LEU A 44 14.29 -14.60 -2.10
CA LEU A 44 13.51 -13.71 -1.25
C LEU A 44 13.26 -14.32 0.14
N SER A 45 12.94 -15.61 0.21
CA SER A 45 12.72 -16.33 1.47
C SER A 45 13.98 -16.32 2.33
N ILE A 46 15.14 -16.65 1.74
CA ILE A 46 16.44 -16.66 2.44
C ILE A 46 16.77 -15.27 3.00
N ARG A 47 16.63 -14.22 2.18
CA ARG A 47 16.90 -12.84 2.60
C ARG A 47 15.93 -12.37 3.68
N PHE A 48 14.65 -12.71 3.57
CA PHE A 48 13.65 -12.37 4.59
C PHE A 48 13.94 -13.07 5.93
N LEU A 49 14.19 -14.38 5.90
CA LEU A 49 14.49 -15.17 7.10
C LEU A 49 15.75 -14.69 7.81
N LYS A 50 16.75 -14.19 7.06
CA LYS A 50 17.94 -13.56 7.64
C LYS A 50 17.59 -12.35 8.53
N HIS A 51 16.55 -11.59 8.18
CA HIS A 51 16.20 -10.32 8.84
C HIS A 51 14.93 -10.37 9.68
N VAL A 52 14.28 -11.53 9.79
CA VAL A 52 12.95 -11.68 10.39
C VAL A 52 12.88 -11.18 11.83
N ASP A 53 13.93 -11.40 12.63
CA ASP A 53 13.95 -10.94 14.01
C ASP A 53 14.09 -9.42 14.12
N CYS A 54 14.86 -8.79 13.22
CA CYS A 54 14.89 -7.33 13.16
C CYS A 54 13.53 -6.77 12.73
N PHE A 55 12.90 -7.35 11.71
CA PHE A 55 11.57 -6.94 11.24
C PHE A 55 10.51 -7.07 12.32
N LYS A 56 10.54 -8.14 13.13
CA LYS A 56 9.67 -8.26 14.32
C LYS A 56 9.89 -7.11 15.30
N SER A 57 11.15 -6.74 15.57
CA SER A 57 11.47 -5.65 16.51
C SER A 57 11.00 -4.26 16.04
N VAL A 58 10.76 -4.08 14.74
CA VAL A 58 10.26 -2.82 14.15
C VAL A 58 8.83 -2.92 13.62
N SER A 59 8.12 -4.02 13.91
CA SER A 59 6.78 -4.30 13.38
C SER A 59 5.76 -3.19 13.70
N ASP A 60 5.79 -2.61 14.90
CA ASP A 60 4.94 -1.47 15.27
C ASP A 60 5.16 -0.24 14.36
N ARG A 61 6.39 -0.04 13.89
CA ARG A 61 6.71 1.07 12.97
C ARG A 61 6.20 0.78 11.57
N PHE A 62 6.30 -0.47 11.10
CA PHE A 62 5.68 -0.89 9.85
C PHE A 62 4.17 -0.70 9.91
N LYS A 63 3.53 -1.15 11.01
CA LYS A 63 2.10 -0.94 11.24
C LYS A 63 1.72 0.54 11.17
N LEU A 64 2.45 1.41 11.88
CA LEU A 64 2.20 2.85 11.82
C LEU A 64 2.30 3.41 10.39
N CYS A 65 3.26 2.96 9.60
CA CYS A 65 3.39 3.36 8.20
C CYS A 65 2.20 2.89 7.36
N SER A 66 1.79 1.63 7.53
CA SER A 66 0.65 1.04 6.81
C SER A 66 -0.67 1.73 7.17
N ASP A 67 -0.92 1.96 8.47
CA ASP A 67 -2.13 2.62 8.95
C ASP A 67 -2.24 4.05 8.37
N ARG A 68 -1.12 4.78 8.31
CA ARG A 68 -1.08 6.12 7.68
C ARG A 68 -1.34 6.05 6.18
N TYR A 69 -0.72 5.09 5.48
CA TYR A 69 -0.95 4.91 4.05
C TYR A 69 -2.42 4.63 3.76
N ILE A 70 -3.01 3.66 4.46
CA ILE A 70 -4.42 3.28 4.34
C ILE A 70 -5.33 4.48 4.61
N GLY A 71 -5.12 5.17 5.74
CA GLY A 71 -5.93 6.34 6.09
C GLY A 71 -5.87 7.45 5.02
N ASN A 72 -4.68 7.71 4.46
CA ASN A 72 -4.54 8.71 3.41
C ASN A 72 -5.22 8.29 2.10
N ILE A 73 -5.08 7.03 1.68
CA ILE A 73 -5.71 6.53 0.44
C ILE A 73 -7.24 6.63 0.50
N VAL A 74 -7.85 6.38 1.67
CA VAL A 74 -9.30 6.58 1.85
C VAL A 74 -9.69 8.05 1.62
N VAL A 75 -8.92 8.98 2.19
CA VAL A 75 -9.17 10.42 2.01
C VAL A 75 -8.98 10.86 0.55
N VAL A 76 -8.02 10.28 -0.16
CA VAL A 76 -7.76 10.57 -1.59
C VAL A 76 -9.01 10.35 -2.44
N GLN A 77 -9.79 9.30 -2.19
CA GLN A 77 -10.97 8.97 -3.00
C GLN A 77 -12.05 10.07 -2.99
N SER A 78 -12.11 10.87 -1.93
CA SER A 78 -13.11 11.95 -1.79
C SER A 78 -12.75 13.27 -2.49
N GLN A 79 -11.71 13.27 -3.34
CA GLN A 79 -11.15 14.50 -3.90
C GLN A 79 -11.44 14.67 -5.39
N SER A 80 -11.16 15.86 -5.90
CA SER A 80 -11.12 16.09 -7.36
C SER A 80 -10.04 15.24 -8.01
N GLN A 81 -10.20 14.94 -9.29
CA GLN A 81 -9.27 14.08 -10.05
C GLN A 81 -7.82 14.57 -10.00
N ASP A 82 -7.58 15.88 -10.12
CA ASP A 82 -6.23 16.45 -10.04
C ASP A 82 -5.61 16.27 -8.64
N GLU A 83 -6.41 16.44 -7.58
CA GLU A 83 -5.96 16.22 -6.20
C GLU A 83 -5.78 14.73 -5.89
N GLN A 84 -6.57 13.86 -6.52
CA GLN A 84 -6.38 12.41 -6.44
C GLN A 84 -5.00 12.01 -6.93
N ILE A 85 -4.58 12.51 -8.10
CA ILE A 85 -3.25 12.23 -8.67
C ILE A 85 -2.16 12.69 -7.71
N LYS A 86 -2.22 13.96 -7.28
CA LYS A 86 -1.21 14.54 -6.39
C LYS A 86 -1.11 13.79 -5.07
N MET A 87 -2.24 13.49 -4.44
CA MET A 87 -2.25 12.83 -3.14
C MET A 87 -1.91 11.35 -3.21
N THR A 88 -2.30 10.65 -4.28
CA THR A 88 -1.88 9.26 -4.49
C THR A 88 -0.36 9.18 -4.53
N CYS A 89 0.26 10.00 -5.38
CA CYS A 89 1.72 9.99 -5.52
C CYS A 89 2.44 10.44 -4.26
N CYS A 90 1.92 11.47 -3.59
CA CYS A 90 2.42 11.86 -2.29
C CYS A 90 2.41 10.70 -1.29
N THR A 91 1.25 10.04 -1.15
CA THR A 91 1.01 8.99 -0.17
C THR A 91 1.91 7.77 -0.40
N VAL A 92 2.07 7.37 -1.66
CA VAL A 92 2.92 6.23 -2.06
C VAL A 92 4.40 6.51 -1.75
N HIS A 93 4.91 7.71 -2.09
CA HIS A 93 6.30 8.08 -1.79
C HIS A 93 6.56 8.26 -0.29
N GLU A 94 5.61 8.84 0.46
CA GLU A 94 5.69 8.94 1.92
C GLU A 94 5.68 7.58 2.60
N TYR A 95 4.88 6.63 2.12
CA TYR A 95 4.86 5.26 2.65
C TYR A 95 6.20 4.56 2.45
N ASN A 96 6.78 4.61 1.24
CA ASN A 96 8.12 4.04 1.00
C ASN A 96 9.18 4.68 1.92
N ARG A 97 9.18 6.02 2.05
CA ARG A 97 10.08 6.71 2.99
C ARG A 97 9.85 6.27 4.44
N CYS A 98 8.60 6.14 4.87
CA CYS A 98 8.25 5.69 6.21
C CYS A 98 8.79 4.28 6.49
N MET A 99 8.57 3.35 5.57
CA MET A 99 9.04 1.97 5.66
C MET A 99 10.57 1.88 5.72
N ARG A 100 11.28 2.62 4.86
CA ARG A 100 12.75 2.70 4.90
C ARG A 100 13.25 3.25 6.24
N ASN A 101 12.63 4.33 6.74
CA ASN A 101 13.01 4.95 8.01
C ASN A 101 12.70 4.08 9.23
N ALA A 102 11.74 3.14 9.13
CA ALA A 102 11.41 2.22 10.20
C ALA A 102 12.58 1.28 10.54
N VAL A 103 13.37 0.91 9.53
CA VAL A 103 14.55 0.04 9.65
C VAL A 103 15.88 0.80 9.68
N ASP A 104 15.87 2.10 9.38
CA ASP A 104 17.08 2.90 9.35
C ASP A 104 17.77 2.99 10.72
N GLY A 105 19.08 2.77 10.74
CA GLY A 105 19.91 2.69 11.95
C GLY A 105 19.49 1.60 12.95
N ARG A 106 18.58 0.68 12.59
CA ARG A 106 18.03 -0.37 13.47
C ARG A 106 18.31 -1.77 12.95
N CYS A 107 18.21 -1.95 11.64
CA CYS A 107 18.54 -3.20 10.96
C CYS A 107 19.79 -3.02 10.09
N GLU A 108 20.37 -4.13 9.65
CA GLU A 108 21.46 -4.15 8.67
C GLU A 108 21.04 -3.43 7.37
N ALA A 109 22.01 -2.87 6.64
CA ALA A 109 21.76 -2.17 5.38
C ALA A 109 21.03 -3.04 4.34
N ASP A 110 21.32 -4.35 4.31
CA ASP A 110 20.63 -5.30 3.44
C ASP A 110 19.14 -5.44 3.77
N ALA A 111 18.75 -5.30 5.05
CA ALA A 111 17.34 -5.30 5.47
C ALA A 111 16.60 -4.06 4.94
N GLN A 112 17.27 -2.90 4.94
CA GLN A 112 16.70 -1.66 4.38
C GLN A 112 16.41 -1.81 2.90
N LYS A 113 17.36 -2.39 2.15
CA LYS A 113 17.20 -2.67 0.73
C LYS A 113 16.05 -3.65 0.48
N LEU A 114 15.93 -4.69 1.28
CA LEU A 114 14.83 -5.65 1.18
C LEU A 114 13.45 -5.00 1.42
N VAL A 115 13.33 -4.12 2.41
CA VAL A 115 12.10 -3.36 2.66
C VAL A 115 11.76 -2.46 1.48
N GLU A 116 12.73 -1.72 0.94
CA GLU A 116 12.53 -0.85 -0.21
C GLU A 116 12.07 -1.64 -1.45
N GLU A 117 12.74 -2.75 -1.77
CA GLU A 117 12.35 -3.64 -2.87
C GLU A 117 10.92 -4.16 -2.69
N THR A 118 10.58 -4.58 -1.47
CA THR A 118 9.25 -5.09 -1.13
C THR A 118 8.17 -4.04 -1.38
N VAL A 119 8.39 -2.79 -0.94
CA VAL A 119 7.42 -1.69 -1.16
C VAL A 119 7.31 -1.33 -2.63
N LEU A 120 8.43 -1.25 -3.35
CA LEU A 120 8.44 -0.95 -4.79
C LEU A 120 7.73 -2.02 -5.60
N THR A 121 7.88 -3.29 -5.25
CA THR A 121 7.15 -4.39 -5.88
C THR A 121 5.66 -4.34 -5.53
N ALA A 122 5.31 -4.21 -4.25
CA ALA A 122 3.92 -4.20 -3.81
C ALA A 122 3.12 -3.02 -4.38
N LEU A 123 3.76 -1.87 -4.59
CA LEU A 123 3.13 -0.65 -5.13
C LEU A 123 3.60 -0.32 -6.55
N GLY A 124 4.11 -1.31 -7.30
CA GLY A 124 4.74 -1.09 -8.61
C GLY A 124 3.86 -0.32 -9.59
N GLN A 125 2.56 -0.67 -9.65
CA GLN A 125 1.59 0.05 -10.48
C GLN A 125 1.39 1.50 -10.04
N SER A 126 1.34 1.76 -8.73
CA SER A 126 1.21 3.12 -8.20
C SER A 126 2.45 3.97 -8.49
N PHE A 127 3.65 3.40 -8.35
CA PHE A 127 4.88 4.07 -8.75
C PHE A 127 4.95 4.31 -10.26
N GLY A 128 4.50 3.34 -11.07
CA GLY A 128 4.38 3.48 -12.53
C GLY A 128 3.45 4.62 -12.93
N PHE A 129 2.28 4.69 -12.30
CA PHE A 129 1.32 5.78 -12.46
C PHE A 129 1.95 7.14 -12.11
N CYS A 130 2.60 7.24 -10.95
CA CYS A 130 3.23 8.49 -10.52
C CYS A 130 4.40 8.91 -11.41
N LYS A 131 5.11 7.95 -12.00
CA LYS A 131 6.15 8.23 -13.00
C LYS A 131 5.57 8.89 -14.25
N GLN A 132 4.33 8.58 -14.63
CA GLN A 132 3.64 9.23 -15.76
C GLN A 132 3.16 10.65 -15.41
N HIS A 133 2.98 10.95 -14.11
CA HIS A 133 2.52 12.23 -13.60
C HIS A 133 3.64 13.00 -12.87
N HIS A 134 4.71 13.37 -13.59
CA HIS A 134 5.96 13.90 -13.03
C HIS A 134 5.81 15.17 -12.17
N ASN A 135 4.71 15.90 -12.32
CA ASN A 135 4.43 17.15 -11.59
C ASN A 135 3.79 16.91 -10.22
N ALA A 136 3.46 15.66 -9.86
CA ALA A 136 2.86 15.34 -8.58
C ALA A 136 3.90 15.45 -7.44
N PRO A 137 3.54 16.03 -6.28
CA PRO A 137 4.47 16.16 -5.16
C PRO A 137 4.79 14.80 -4.52
N THR A 138 6.05 14.59 -4.16
CA THR A 138 6.56 13.30 -3.61
C THR A 138 7.09 13.42 -2.17
N SER A 139 7.08 14.62 -1.58
CA SER A 139 7.51 14.83 -0.20
C SER A 139 6.80 15.98 0.48
N ASN A 140 6.60 15.85 1.81
CA ASN A 140 6.02 16.84 2.71
C ASN A 140 4.60 17.32 2.33
N CYS A 141 3.97 16.69 1.34
CA CYS A 141 2.68 17.10 0.80
C CYS A 141 1.53 16.74 1.74
N LEU A 142 1.62 15.64 2.50
CA LEU A 142 0.60 15.28 3.49
C LEU A 142 0.48 16.30 4.63
N ARG A 143 1.55 17.02 4.98
CA ARG A 143 1.47 18.14 5.95
C ARG A 143 0.63 19.29 5.42
N SER A 144 0.80 19.63 4.15
CA SER A 144 0.02 20.67 3.46
C SER A 144 -1.46 20.29 3.38
N PHE A 145 -1.78 18.99 3.26
CA PHE A 145 -3.15 18.49 3.29
C PHE A 145 -3.76 18.47 4.71
N SER A 146 -3.01 18.01 5.71
CA SER A 146 -3.48 18.01 7.10
C SER A 146 -3.75 19.43 7.62
N ALA A 147 -2.92 20.40 7.22
CA ALA A 147 -3.08 21.81 7.56
C ALA A 147 -4.29 22.48 6.88
N SER A 148 -4.74 21.99 5.72
CA SER A 148 -5.85 22.59 4.96
C SER A 148 -7.22 22.00 5.31
N LYS A 149 -7.28 20.79 5.87
CA LYS A 149 -8.56 20.08 6.16
C LYS A 149 -8.80 19.69 7.62
N GLY A 150 -7.89 20.00 8.54
CA GLY A 150 -8.13 19.84 9.98
C GLY A 150 -8.57 18.43 10.39
N HIS A 151 -7.98 17.37 9.79
CA HIS A 151 -8.25 15.99 10.19
C HIS A 151 -7.01 15.28 10.71
N ALA A 152 -7.26 14.56 11.80
CA ALA A 152 -6.34 13.95 12.72
C ALA A 152 -5.57 12.78 12.10
N THR A 153 -4.38 12.57 12.63
CA THR A 153 -3.77 11.25 12.71
C THR A 153 -4.78 10.25 13.30
N GLY A 154 -5.38 9.44 12.45
CA GLY A 154 -6.11 8.20 12.72
C GLY A 154 -6.81 8.04 14.08
N THR A 155 -8.12 8.24 14.09
CA THR A 155 -9.07 7.37 14.80
C THR A 155 -10.26 7.15 13.85
N LEU A 156 -10.60 5.89 13.61
CA LEU A 156 -11.80 5.50 12.86
C LEU A 156 -13.00 5.82 13.75
N ASP A 157 -13.75 6.87 13.41
CA ASP A 157 -15.13 7.01 13.86
C ASP A 157 -16.03 6.62 12.69
N GLU A 158 -16.85 5.58 12.91
CA GLU A 158 -17.97 5.24 12.05
C GLU A 158 -18.95 6.40 12.05
N ASP A 159 -19.25 6.96 10.87
CA ASP A 159 -20.61 7.41 10.61
C ASP A 159 -20.92 7.54 9.11
N ASN A 160 -22.16 7.19 8.83
CA ASN A 160 -22.84 6.97 7.56
C ASN A 160 -22.92 8.22 6.66
N ALA A 161 -22.66 8.07 5.35
CA ALA A 161 -23.39 8.84 4.32
C ALA A 161 -23.26 8.19 2.93
N GLY A 162 -24.40 7.79 2.38
CA GLY A 162 -24.53 7.27 1.02
C GLY A 162 -24.18 8.29 -0.06
N GLY A 163 -23.61 7.77 -1.15
CA GLY A 163 -23.33 8.50 -2.37
C GLY A 163 -22.79 7.57 -3.44
N THR A 164 -23.69 7.06 -4.29
CA THR A 164 -23.36 6.27 -5.47
C THR A 164 -22.55 7.09 -6.47
N ASN A 165 -21.31 6.69 -6.78
CA ASN A 165 -20.73 6.92 -8.09
C ASN A 165 -19.67 5.87 -8.45
N GLN A 166 -19.85 5.27 -9.63
CA GLN A 166 -19.07 4.16 -10.18
C GLN A 166 -17.71 4.67 -10.69
N SER A 167 -16.66 4.52 -9.88
CA SER A 167 -15.24 4.50 -10.34
C SER A 167 -14.23 4.15 -9.23
N SER A 168 -14.66 3.79 -8.01
CA SER A 168 -13.80 3.72 -6.82
C SER A 168 -13.69 2.32 -6.20
N TRP A 169 -13.28 1.32 -6.99
CA TRP A 169 -13.08 -0.07 -6.53
C TRP A 169 -11.63 -0.55 -6.73
N VAL A 170 -10.96 0.03 -7.73
CA VAL A 170 -9.54 -0.11 -8.08
C VAL A 170 -8.62 0.13 -6.87
N LEU A 171 -8.95 1.11 -6.02
CA LEU A 171 -8.16 1.44 -4.82
C LEU A 171 -8.58 0.62 -3.59
N SER A 172 -9.83 0.16 -3.53
CA SER A 172 -10.31 -0.77 -2.49
C SER A 172 -9.63 -2.14 -2.61
N ALA A 173 -9.31 -2.56 -3.83
CA ALA A 173 -8.45 -3.72 -4.11
C ALA A 173 -7.04 -3.60 -3.53
N LEU A 174 -6.43 -2.40 -3.62
CA LEU A 174 -5.09 -2.11 -3.06
C LEU A 174 -5.09 -2.14 -1.52
N LEU A 175 -6.19 -1.72 -0.89
CA LEU A 175 -6.36 -1.80 0.56
C LEU A 175 -6.49 -3.25 1.06
N LEU A 176 -7.20 -4.11 0.32
CA LEU A 176 -7.32 -5.54 0.63
C LEU A 176 -5.98 -6.28 0.52
N GLY A 177 -5.10 -5.87 -0.39
CA GLY A 177 -3.77 -6.45 -0.54
C GLY A 177 -2.85 -6.22 0.67
N ILE A 178 -2.93 -5.03 1.28
CA ILE A 178 -2.09 -4.64 2.43
C ILE A 178 -2.58 -5.30 3.73
N LEU A 179 -3.90 -5.50 3.87
CA LEU A 179 -4.49 -6.19 5.01
C LEU A 179 -4.06 -7.65 5.15
N LEU A 180 -3.54 -8.27 4.08
CA LEU A 180 -3.06 -9.65 4.10
C LEU A 180 -1.66 -9.82 4.71
N ILE A 181 -1.02 -8.73 5.13
CA ILE A 181 0.29 -8.71 5.80
C ILE A 181 0.16 -8.31 7.28
N SER A 182 -1.04 -7.93 7.75
CA SER A 182 -1.32 -7.63 9.17
C SER A 182 -1.88 -8.83 9.91
#